data_AF-A0A7C2WD11-F1
#
_entry.id   AF-A0A7C2WD11-F1
#
_cell.length_a   1.000
_cell.length_b   1.000
_cell.length_c   1.000
_cell.angle_alpha   90.00
_cell.angle_beta   90.00
_cell.angle_gamma   90.00
#
_symmetry.space_group_name_H-M   'P 1'
#
loop_
_entity.id
_entity.type
_entity.pdbx_description
1 polymer ?
#
loop_
_entity_poly.entity_id
_entity_poly.type
_entity_poly.pdbx_seq_one_letter_code
_entity_poly.pdbx_strand_id
1 'polypeptide(L)' 'MNDKPPDNDVETRQERREKKLRKKRERLPKHGKNLAKIYIDAILKRLKRHRVDK' A
#
# COMPACT_ATOMS: atom_id res chain seq x y z
N MET A 1 -0.68 41.89 -29.20
CA MET A 1 -0.51 40.46 -28.86
C MET A 1 -0.14 40.42 -27.39
N ASN A 2 -1.04 39.94 -26.53
CA ASN A 2 -0.78 39.79 -25.09
C ASN A 2 -0.61 38.30 -24.81
N ASP A 3 0.62 37.82 -24.84
CA ASP A 3 0.97 36.45 -24.46
C ASP A 3 1.01 36.37 -22.93
N LYS A 4 -0.17 36.32 -22.31
CA LYS A 4 -0.30 35.90 -20.91
C LYS A 4 -0.06 34.40 -20.88
N PRO A 5 1.01 33.89 -20.24
CA PRO A 5 1.19 32.45 -20.10
C PRO A 5 -0.02 31.92 -19.31
N PRO A 6 -0.63 30.79 -19.70
CA PRO A 6 -1.73 30.24 -18.94
C PRO A 6 -1.20 29.85 -17.57
N ASP A 7 -1.58 30.63 -16.56
CA ASP A 7 -1.33 30.36 -15.16
C ASP A 7 -1.82 28.95 -14.81
N ASN A 8 -0.85 28.07 -14.62
CA ASN A 8 -0.76 27.09 -13.55
C ASN A 8 -2.03 26.27 -13.24
N ASP A 9 -2.06 25.04 -13.76
CA ASP A 9 -2.64 23.86 -13.09
C ASP A 9 -4.07 23.99 -12.55
N VAL A 10 -5.03 24.42 -13.38
CA VAL A 10 -6.45 24.23 -13.05
C VAL A 10 -6.82 22.76 -13.28
N GLU A 11 -6.41 21.89 -12.34
CA GLU A 11 -6.73 20.47 -12.40
C GLU A 11 -8.24 20.26 -12.48
N THR A 12 -8.67 19.46 -13.45
CA THR A 12 -10.07 19.10 -13.59
C THR A 12 -10.53 18.32 -12.34
N ARG A 13 -11.84 18.33 -12.07
CA ARG A 13 -12.40 17.60 -10.93
C ARG A 13 -12.08 16.09 -10.99
N GLN A 14 -11.89 15.56 -12.20
CA GLN A 14 -11.55 14.16 -12.45
C GLN A 14 -10.09 13.87 -12.08
N GLU A 15 -9.14 14.70 -12.52
CA GLU A 15 -7.73 14.59 -12.15
C GLU A 15 -7.51 14.65 -10.63
N ARG A 16 -8.21 15.56 -9.95
CA ARG A 16 -8.19 15.64 -8.48
C ARG A 16 -8.69 14.36 -7.82
N ARG A 17 -9.71 13.69 -8.40
CA ARG A 17 -10.23 12.40 -7.90
C ARG A 17 -9.23 11.28 -8.11
N GLU A 18 -8.61 11.21 -9.26
CA GLU A 18 -7.60 10.19 -9.58
C GLU A 18 -6.34 10.33 -8.71
N LYS A 19 -5.85 11.58 -8.54
CA LYS A 19 -4.73 11.87 -7.62
C LYS A 19 -5.06 11.44 -6.18
N LYS A 20 -6.29 11.68 -5.71
CA LYS A 20 -6.75 11.21 -4.38
C LYS A 20 -6.81 9.69 -4.30
N LEU A 21 -7.34 9.00 -5.32
CA LEU A 21 -7.47 7.55 -5.34
C LEU A 21 -6.09 6.86 -5.36
N ARG A 22 -5.15 7.40 -6.14
CA ARG A 22 -3.76 6.92 -6.19
C ARG A 22 -3.08 7.06 -4.83
N LYS A 23 -3.12 8.25 -4.22
CA LYS A 23 -2.59 8.49 -2.86
C LYS A 23 -3.24 7.58 -1.81
N LYS A 24 -4.53 7.26 -1.95
CA LYS A 24 -5.23 6.32 -1.05
C LYS A 24 -4.70 4.89 -1.22
N ARG A 25 -4.48 4.42 -2.46
CA ARG A 25 -3.89 3.10 -2.74
C ARG A 25 -2.45 2.97 -2.27
N GLU A 26 -1.66 4.04 -2.39
CA GLU A 26 -0.28 4.10 -1.89
C GLU A 26 -0.22 4.07 -0.36
N ARG A 27 -1.17 4.73 0.31
CA ARG A 27 -1.31 4.74 1.78
C ARG A 27 -1.86 3.43 2.36
N LEU A 28 -2.50 2.59 1.55
CA LEU A 28 -2.93 1.28 2.02
C LEU A 28 -1.67 0.50 2.41
N PRO A 29 -1.53 0.10 3.68
CA PRO A 29 -0.41 -0.71 4.11
C PRO A 29 -0.48 -2.03 3.31
N LYS A 30 0.41 -2.18 2.34
CA LYS A 30 0.57 -3.41 1.52
C LYS A 30 0.96 -4.62 2.38
N HIS A 31 1.25 -4.40 3.65
CA HIS A 31 1.86 -5.35 4.57
C HIS A 31 0.94 -5.66 5.75
N GLY A 32 -0.26 -6.17 5.46
CA GLY A 32 -0.72 -7.32 6.22
C GLY A 32 0.21 -8.48 5.88
N LYS A 33 0.68 -9.25 6.86
CA LYS A 33 1.66 -10.34 6.68
C LYS A 33 1.37 -11.10 5.37
N ASN A 34 2.35 -11.19 4.48
CA ASN A 34 2.24 -12.03 3.28
C ASN A 34 1.77 -13.42 3.71
N LEU A 35 0.82 -14.02 2.98
CA LEU A 35 0.30 -15.35 3.24
C LEU A 35 1.43 -16.37 3.48
N ALA A 36 2.52 -16.28 2.71
CA ALA A 36 3.71 -17.11 2.92
C ALA A 36 4.35 -16.92 4.31
N LYS A 37 4.43 -15.67 4.80
CA LYS A 37 4.97 -15.35 6.13
C LYS A 37 4.06 -15.87 7.24
N ILE A 38 2.74 -15.87 7.05
CA ILE A 38 1.78 -16.48 7.98
C ILE A 38 2.02 -17.99 8.08
N TYR A 39 2.18 -18.68 6.95
CA TYR A 39 2.45 -20.12 6.95
C TYR A 39 3.80 -20.47 7.57
N ILE A 40 4.85 -19.71 7.26
CA ILE A 40 6.18 -19.91 7.86
C ILE A 40 6.11 -19.71 9.38
N ASP A 41 5.49 -18.63 9.87
CA ASP A 41 5.29 -18.37 11.30
C ASP A 41 4.54 -19.54 11.98
N ALA A 42 3.51 -20.08 11.34
CA ALA A 42 2.72 -21.20 11.86
C ALA A 42 3.54 -22.50 11.96
N ILE A 43 4.31 -22.84 10.92
CA ILE A 43 5.18 -24.02 10.92
C ILE A 43 6.24 -23.90 12.01
N LEU A 44 6.92 -22.75 12.10
CA LEU A 44 7.94 -22.50 13.13
C LEU A 44 7.36 -22.60 14.54
N LYS A 45 6.14 -22.09 14.77
CA LYS A 45 5.47 -22.21 16.07
C LYS A 45 5.17 -23.67 16.43
N ARG A 46 4.74 -24.48 15.46
CA ARG A 46 4.49 -25.93 15.66
C ARG A 46 5.78 -26.68 15.98
N LEU A 47 6.85 -26.42 15.24
CA LEU A 47 8.15 -27.07 15.46
C LEU A 47 8.74 -26.74 16.83
N LYS A 48 8.60 -25.49 17.31
CA LYS A 48 9.07 -25.11 18.65
C LYS A 48 8.33 -25.86 19.76
N ARG A 49 7.01 -26.07 19.65
CA ARG A 49 6.24 -26.84 20.64
C ARG A 49 6.76 -28.27 20.76
N HIS A 50 6.91 -28.96 19.64
CA HIS A 50 7.42 -30.34 19.63
C HIS A 50 8.85 -30.53 20.18
N ARG A 51 9.68 -29.48 20.23
CA ARG A 51 11.02 -29.55 20.84
C ARG A 51 11.03 -29.33 22.34
N VAL A 52 10.00 -28.69 22.89
CA VAL A 52 9.87 -28.46 24.34
C VAL A 52 9.20 -29.66 25.02
N ASP A 53 8.36 -30.38 24.29
CA ASP A 53 7.64 -31.57 24.77
C ASP A 53 8.47 -32.88 24.67
N LYS A 54 9.78 -32.81 24.42
CA LYS A 54 10.70 -33.95 24.26
C LYS A 54 11.92 -33.77 25.16
#